data_AF-A0A1Y6KWQ7-F1
#
_entry.id   AF-A0A1Y6KWQ7-F1
#
_cell.length_a   1.000
_cell.length_b   1.000
_cell.length_c   1.000
_cell.angle_alpha   90.00
_cell.angle_beta   90.00
_cell.angle_gamma   90.00
#
_symmetry.space_group_name_H-M   'P 1'
#
loop_
_entity.id
_entity.type
_entity.pdbx_description
1 polymer ?
#
loop_
_entity_poly.entity_id
_entity_poly.type
_entity_poly.pdbx_seq_one_letter_code
_entity_poly.pdbx_strand_id
1 'polypeptide(L)'
;MSWFHPCFIIPCYNHGQTVPAIIDALDTFTYPIIIIDDGSNQSTKDILTQQAQRNNVTVITLPKNRGKGGAVIAAIHHAHQHNYSHAIQIDADGQHDLEALQDLLQLSHQHPNAIISGRPIYDDSVPKSRLYGRYITHFWVWVETLSFDIKDSMCGFRSYPIEPIIPLLAQRHFSQRMEFDTEIMVYFYWNNGEIQFIDTKVIYPEGGISHFDALWDNVKISWMHTKLFCGMLPRIPRLLKRRRSRSQHWSNNSERGTILGIKILLAIYSLLGRKAVNGLLKLVIGYYYLTTKSARQASEHYLQQLHHYAEQQQLQLPTNLSSYQHLLSFGHTTLDKLAAWKGDYDANNLTIHGQHHFDNIVASEQGVVILGSHLGNLELCRALSQRHENIKINALVFTEHAARFNHVLNAINPDSNLNLIHVNQLGADTAIILQQKIERGEWVVIVGDRTSIANETRVSWANFLGQQAPFPQGPFILAAILKTPVYLLFGLRDDSQTTPHFDVYFESFSEQIILPRTTRNAALQTVVEHYATRLEHYTLQAPLQWYNFFNFWQLSGKKDDK
;
A
#
# COMPACT_ATOMS: atom_id res chain seq x y z
N MET A 1 -11.80 25.24 28.36
CA MET A 1 -10.89 25.67 27.27
C MET A 1 -10.64 24.47 26.38
N SER A 2 -10.65 24.64 25.05
CA SER A 2 -10.29 23.58 24.11
C SER A 2 -8.88 23.09 24.43
N TRP A 3 -8.64 21.77 24.44
CA TRP A 3 -7.30 21.22 24.65
C TRP A 3 -6.35 21.61 23.51
N PHE A 4 -6.91 21.91 22.34
CA PHE A 4 -6.18 22.32 21.16
C PHE A 4 -6.07 23.84 21.10
N HIS A 5 -4.87 24.30 21.37
CA HIS A 5 -4.48 25.70 21.39
C HIS A 5 -3.15 25.84 20.64
N PRO A 6 -3.16 25.91 19.30
CA PRO A 6 -1.94 26.05 18.50
C PRO A 6 -1.47 27.51 18.46
N CYS A 7 -0.19 27.70 18.12
CA CYS A 7 0.38 28.99 17.74
C CYS A 7 1.19 28.86 16.44
N PHE A 8 1.26 29.92 15.66
CA PHE A 8 2.18 30.01 14.52
C PHE A 8 3.56 30.44 14.99
N ILE A 9 4.60 29.82 14.46
CA ILE A 9 6.00 30.21 14.70
C ILE A 9 6.67 30.58 13.38
N ILE A 10 7.28 31.76 13.32
CA ILE A 10 7.90 32.31 12.11
C ILE A 10 9.37 32.61 12.39
N PRO A 11 10.31 31.73 12.00
CA PRO A 11 11.74 32.06 12.05
C PRO A 11 12.07 33.06 10.94
N CYS A 12 12.59 34.24 11.32
CA CYS A 12 12.89 35.33 10.40
C CYS A 12 14.36 35.74 10.49
N TYR A 13 15.08 35.68 9.37
CA TYR A 13 16.39 36.28 9.21
C TYR A 13 16.44 37.10 7.92
N ASN A 14 16.47 38.44 8.03
CA ASN A 14 16.50 39.37 6.90
C ASN A 14 15.35 39.25 5.87
N HIS A 15 14.20 38.67 6.28
CA HIS A 15 12.99 38.55 5.47
C HIS A 15 11.88 39.51 5.93
N GLY A 16 12.23 40.66 6.49
CA GLY A 16 11.24 41.58 7.09
C GLY A 16 10.14 42.03 6.14
N GLN A 17 10.41 42.15 4.84
CA GLN A 17 9.46 42.66 3.85
C GLN A 17 8.27 41.72 3.57
N THR A 18 8.45 40.40 3.72
CA THR A 18 7.41 39.39 3.47
C THR A 18 6.54 39.13 4.70
N VAL A 19 7.05 39.42 5.90
CA VAL A 19 6.37 39.15 7.18
C VAL A 19 4.98 39.79 7.29
N PRO A 20 4.74 41.07 6.92
CA PRO A 20 3.42 41.67 7.03
C PRO A 20 2.33 40.89 6.28
N ALA A 21 2.61 40.49 5.04
CA ALA A 21 1.68 39.71 4.21
C ALA A 21 1.40 38.32 4.80
N ILE A 22 2.40 37.69 5.41
CA ILE A 22 2.23 36.40 6.10
C ILE A 22 1.30 36.59 7.32
N ILE A 23 1.51 37.62 8.12
CA ILE A 23 0.64 37.89 9.29
C ILE A 23 -0.79 38.15 8.83
N ASP A 24 -0.99 38.99 7.81
CA ASP A 24 -2.32 39.28 7.25
C ASP A 24 -3.03 38.01 6.78
N ALA A 25 -2.31 37.06 6.17
CA ALA A 25 -2.84 35.79 5.74
C ALA A 25 -3.15 34.83 6.91
N LEU A 26 -2.40 34.92 8.02
CA LEU A 26 -2.62 34.10 9.21
C LEU A 26 -3.71 34.64 10.14
N ASP A 27 -4.03 35.94 10.05
CA ASP A 27 -5.06 36.60 10.86
C ASP A 27 -6.45 35.96 10.66
N THR A 28 -6.70 35.29 9.52
CA THR A 28 -7.94 34.53 9.26
C THR A 28 -8.14 33.34 10.20
N PHE A 29 -7.07 32.80 10.80
CA PHE A 29 -7.11 31.63 11.68
C PHE A 29 -7.21 31.98 13.16
N THR A 30 -7.06 33.26 13.53
CA THR A 30 -7.22 33.77 14.91
C THR A 30 -6.30 33.13 15.97
N TYR A 31 -5.20 32.49 15.58
CA TYR A 31 -4.21 31.94 16.50
C TYR A 31 -3.06 32.91 16.76
N PRO A 32 -2.41 32.84 17.93
CA PRO A 32 -1.23 33.66 18.23
C PRO A 32 -0.07 33.38 17.28
N ILE A 33 0.69 34.43 16.95
CA ILE A 33 1.83 34.40 16.05
C ILE A 33 3.08 34.78 16.83
N ILE A 34 4.07 33.91 16.83
CA ILE A 34 5.37 34.13 17.47
C ILE A 34 6.42 34.25 16.37
N ILE A 35 7.02 35.42 16.24
CA ILE A 35 8.07 35.68 15.27
C ILE A 35 9.42 35.67 16.00
N ILE A 36 10.36 34.87 15.51
CA ILE A 36 11.72 34.84 16.03
C ILE A 36 12.62 35.59 15.07
N ASP A 37 13.06 36.79 15.46
CA ASP A 37 14.12 37.52 14.76
C ASP A 37 15.47 36.88 15.10
N ASP A 38 16.03 36.13 14.14
CA ASP A 38 17.32 35.43 14.29
C ASP A 38 18.52 36.36 14.04
N GLY A 39 18.50 37.54 14.68
CA GLY A 39 19.57 38.53 14.59
C GLY A 39 19.65 39.25 13.23
N SER A 40 18.50 39.68 12.69
CA SER A 40 18.42 40.39 11.41
C SER A 40 19.04 41.80 11.43
N ASN A 41 19.17 42.39 10.25
CA ASN A 41 19.54 43.78 10.04
C ASN A 41 18.50 44.77 10.60
N GLN A 42 18.89 46.05 10.68
CA GLN A 42 18.04 47.09 11.29
C GLN A 42 16.71 47.27 10.53
N SER A 43 16.71 47.25 9.20
CA SER A 43 15.48 47.42 8.42
C SER A 43 14.45 46.31 8.69
N THR A 44 14.90 45.07 8.85
CA THR A 44 14.02 43.97 9.26
C THR A 44 13.51 44.16 10.68
N LYS A 45 14.37 44.56 11.62
CA LYS A 45 13.97 44.83 13.00
C LYS A 45 12.93 45.92 13.13
N ASP A 46 13.04 46.98 12.34
CA ASP A 46 12.07 48.08 12.33
C ASP A 46 10.68 47.58 11.89
N ILE A 47 10.63 46.76 10.82
CA ILE A 47 9.39 46.15 10.34
C ILE A 47 8.80 45.20 11.40
N LEU A 48 9.61 44.34 12.00
CA LEU A 48 9.15 43.42 13.04
C LEU A 48 8.62 44.16 14.27
N THR A 49 9.28 45.26 14.67
CA THR A 49 8.83 46.11 15.79
C THR A 49 7.46 46.74 15.51
N GLN A 50 7.20 47.11 14.25
CA GLN A 50 5.88 47.58 13.83
C GLN A 50 4.83 46.45 13.91
N GLN A 51 5.17 45.24 13.46
CA GLN A 51 4.24 44.11 13.52
C GLN A 51 3.94 43.65 14.95
N ALA A 52 4.88 43.83 15.89
CA ALA A 52 4.70 43.55 17.32
C ALA A 52 3.61 44.42 17.99
N GLN A 53 3.12 45.49 17.32
CA GLN A 53 2.00 46.29 17.82
C GLN A 53 0.63 45.63 17.63
N ARG A 54 0.56 44.53 16.87
CA ARG A 54 -0.68 43.76 16.70
C ARG A 54 -0.95 42.89 17.95
N ASN A 55 -2.21 42.79 18.35
CA ASN A 55 -2.61 42.12 19.59
C ASN A 55 -2.27 40.61 19.66
N ASN A 56 -2.12 39.95 18.52
CA ASN A 56 -1.85 38.51 18.39
C ASN A 56 -0.41 38.19 17.99
N VAL A 57 0.49 39.18 17.91
CA VAL A 57 1.87 39.01 17.44
C VAL A 57 2.86 39.24 18.57
N THR A 58 3.70 38.24 18.83
CA THR A 58 4.84 38.33 19.74
C THR A 58 6.13 38.25 18.94
N VAL A 59 7.04 39.22 19.10
CA VAL A 59 8.36 39.21 18.47
C VAL A 59 9.43 38.94 19.51
N ILE A 60 10.31 37.97 19.24
CA ILE A 60 11.44 37.60 20.09
C ILE A 60 12.72 37.75 19.28
N THR A 61 13.62 38.63 19.73
CA THR A 61 14.90 38.86 19.06
C THR A 61 16.01 38.06 19.71
N LEU A 62 16.67 37.23 18.90
CA LEU A 62 17.91 36.55 19.29
C LEU A 62 19.11 37.50 19.12
N PRO A 63 20.09 37.46 20.03
CA PRO A 63 21.22 38.41 20.02
C PRO A 63 22.16 38.23 18.82
N LYS A 64 22.16 37.06 18.20
CA LYS A 64 22.95 36.73 17.00
C LYS A 64 22.21 35.67 16.20
N ASN A 65 22.50 35.60 14.90
CA ASN A 65 22.02 34.52 14.04
C ASN A 65 22.52 33.16 14.54
N ARG A 66 21.57 32.29 14.90
CA ARG A 66 21.78 30.89 15.28
C ARG A 66 21.41 29.93 14.15
N GLY A 67 20.66 30.40 13.16
CA GLY A 67 20.12 29.63 12.06
C GLY A 67 18.66 29.24 12.28
N LYS A 68 18.03 28.77 11.21
CA LYS A 68 16.60 28.37 11.18
C LYS A 68 16.22 27.45 12.34
N GLY A 69 16.95 26.35 12.54
CA GLY A 69 16.70 25.41 13.64
C GLY A 69 16.82 26.06 15.03
N GLY A 70 17.79 26.95 15.23
CA GLY A 70 17.96 27.69 16.48
C GLY A 70 16.79 28.61 16.76
N ALA A 71 16.26 29.27 15.74
CA ALA A 71 15.06 30.10 15.83
C ALA A 71 13.81 29.26 16.12
N VAL A 72 13.61 28.14 15.42
CA VAL A 72 12.48 27.23 15.64
C VAL A 72 12.49 26.64 17.06
N ILE A 73 13.66 26.20 17.56
CA ILE A 73 13.81 25.70 18.94
C ILE A 73 13.45 26.79 19.96
N ALA A 74 13.90 28.02 19.75
CA ALA A 74 13.56 29.14 20.62
C ALA A 74 12.04 29.41 20.63
N ALA A 75 11.39 29.33 19.46
CA ALA A 75 9.94 29.48 19.35
C ALA A 75 9.19 28.37 20.09
N ILE A 76 9.59 27.10 19.93
CA ILE A 76 8.96 25.96 20.59
C ILE A 76 9.09 26.09 22.12
N HIS A 77 10.25 26.51 22.63
CA HIS A 77 10.42 26.75 24.07
C HIS A 77 9.53 27.89 24.58
N HIS A 78 9.45 28.99 23.85
CA HIS A 78 8.54 30.07 24.21
C HIS A 78 7.08 29.60 24.16
N ALA A 79 6.72 28.81 23.17
CA ALA A 79 5.38 28.28 23.01
C ALA A 79 4.99 27.35 24.18
N HIS A 80 5.92 26.49 24.60
CA HIS A 80 5.77 25.65 25.79
C HIS A 80 5.59 26.47 27.07
N GLN A 81 6.37 27.54 27.27
CA GLN A 81 6.24 28.42 28.44
C GLN A 81 4.86 29.11 28.53
N HIS A 82 4.18 29.26 27.40
CA HIS A 82 2.85 29.87 27.31
C HIS A 82 1.72 28.83 27.20
N ASN A 83 2.02 27.54 27.42
CA ASN A 83 1.07 26.43 27.40
C ASN A 83 0.33 26.25 26.06
N TYR A 84 0.98 26.58 24.93
CA TYR A 84 0.46 26.16 23.63
C TYR A 84 0.58 24.65 23.47
N SER A 85 -0.40 24.06 22.79
CA SER A 85 -0.43 22.62 22.48
C SER A 85 0.46 22.25 21.30
N HIS A 86 0.50 23.13 20.29
CA HIS A 86 1.20 22.89 19.02
C HIS A 86 1.90 24.16 18.54
N ALA A 87 3.08 24.00 17.96
CA ALA A 87 3.79 25.06 17.26
C ALA A 87 3.79 24.78 15.76
N ILE A 88 3.16 25.65 14.98
CA ILE A 88 3.02 25.50 13.53
C ILE A 88 4.04 26.40 12.85
N GLN A 89 5.07 25.79 12.28
CA GLN A 89 6.14 26.48 11.60
C GLN A 89 5.70 26.96 10.22
N ILE A 90 5.85 28.26 10.02
CA ILE A 90 5.62 28.97 8.76
C ILE A 90 6.94 29.66 8.38
N ASP A 91 7.50 29.31 7.23
CA ASP A 91 8.72 29.94 6.73
C ASP A 91 8.44 31.41 6.32
N ALA A 92 9.36 32.32 6.64
CA ALA A 92 9.18 33.76 6.42
C ALA A 92 9.23 34.18 4.94
N ASP A 93 9.45 33.27 3.99
CA ASP A 93 9.58 33.57 2.56
C ASP A 93 8.24 33.63 1.80
N GLY A 94 7.12 33.35 2.48
CA GLY A 94 5.76 33.55 1.95
C GLY A 94 5.26 32.44 1.01
N GLN A 95 5.90 31.27 0.99
CA GLN A 95 5.61 30.20 0.03
C GLN A 95 4.49 29.22 0.46
N HIS A 96 3.53 29.63 1.29
CA HIS A 96 2.60 28.69 1.94
C HIS A 96 1.22 28.63 1.29
N ASP A 97 0.74 27.39 1.14
CA ASP A 97 -0.61 27.06 0.67
C ASP A 97 -1.60 27.14 1.84
N LEU A 98 -2.50 28.14 1.82
CA LEU A 98 -3.48 28.36 2.89
C LEU A 98 -4.49 27.22 3.01
N GLU A 99 -4.81 26.52 1.92
CA GLU A 99 -5.67 25.33 1.95
C GLU A 99 -4.98 24.22 2.74
N ALA A 100 -3.70 23.98 2.43
CA ALA A 100 -2.89 23.01 3.15
C ALA A 100 -2.75 23.37 4.65
N LEU A 101 -2.78 24.66 5.01
CA LEU A 101 -2.69 25.06 6.41
C LEU A 101 -3.94 24.69 7.22
N GLN A 102 -5.11 24.79 6.61
CA GLN A 102 -6.35 24.33 7.24
C GLN A 102 -6.32 22.82 7.49
N ASP A 103 -5.87 22.05 6.50
CA ASP A 103 -5.72 20.59 6.62
C ASP A 103 -4.68 20.21 7.69
N LEU A 104 -3.56 20.95 7.76
CA LEU A 104 -2.51 20.74 8.76
C LEU A 104 -3.03 20.94 10.18
N LEU A 105 -3.81 22.00 10.40
CA LEU A 105 -4.46 22.32 11.67
C LEU A 105 -5.46 21.22 12.06
N GLN A 106 -6.32 20.81 11.13
CA GLN A 106 -7.30 19.76 11.36
C GLN A 106 -6.64 18.42 11.70
N LEU A 107 -5.60 18.03 10.97
CA LEU A 107 -4.90 16.77 11.21
C LEU A 107 -4.10 16.82 12.53
N SER A 108 -3.55 17.97 12.89
CA SER A 108 -2.90 18.18 14.20
C SER A 108 -3.91 18.03 15.35
N HIS A 109 -5.13 18.54 15.17
CA HIS A 109 -6.21 18.33 16.12
C HIS A 109 -6.60 16.85 16.24
N GLN A 110 -6.65 16.10 15.14
CA GLN A 110 -6.99 14.67 15.15
C GLN A 110 -5.87 13.79 15.75
N HIS A 111 -4.61 14.21 15.59
CA HIS A 111 -3.42 13.48 16.03
C HIS A 111 -2.56 14.33 16.99
N PRO A 112 -3.01 14.55 18.24
CA PRO A 112 -2.40 15.47 19.22
C PRO A 112 -0.93 15.24 19.54
N ASN A 113 -0.44 14.02 19.29
CA ASN A 113 0.93 13.60 19.64
C ASN A 113 1.80 13.37 18.40
N ALA A 114 1.30 13.67 17.19
CA ALA A 114 2.02 13.43 15.95
C ALA A 114 2.65 14.72 15.41
N ILE A 115 3.80 14.60 14.77
CA ILE A 115 4.29 15.65 13.87
C ILE A 115 3.47 15.57 12.59
N ILE A 116 2.89 16.68 12.17
CA ILE A 116 2.22 16.81 10.87
C ILE A 116 3.09 17.67 9.96
N SER A 117 3.55 17.15 8.83
CA SER A 117 4.44 17.88 7.92
C SER A 117 3.88 17.97 6.51
N GLY A 118 4.20 19.07 5.81
CA GLY A 118 3.95 19.19 4.39
C GLY A 118 4.80 18.22 3.59
N ARG A 119 4.19 17.55 2.62
CA ARG A 119 4.83 16.85 1.50
C ARG A 119 4.68 17.74 0.27
N PRO A 120 5.75 18.34 -0.23
CA PRO A 120 5.62 19.26 -1.34
C PRO A 120 5.28 18.54 -2.63
N ILE A 121 4.26 19.05 -3.31
CA ILE A 121 3.94 18.73 -4.70
C ILE A 121 4.61 19.79 -5.56
N TYR A 122 5.47 19.33 -6.45
CA TYR A 122 6.25 20.16 -7.36
C TYR A 122 5.58 20.20 -8.73
N ASP A 123 5.59 21.37 -9.36
CA ASP A 123 5.27 21.54 -10.78
C ASP A 123 6.57 21.52 -11.64
N ASP A 124 6.45 21.78 -12.94
CA ASP A 124 7.58 21.75 -13.87
C ASP A 124 8.61 22.89 -13.64
N SER A 125 8.34 23.85 -12.75
CA SER A 125 9.21 25.01 -12.49
C SER A 125 10.41 24.71 -11.59
N VAL A 126 10.46 23.51 -10.98
CA VAL A 126 11.44 23.21 -9.94
C VAL A 126 12.85 22.97 -10.48
N PRO A 127 13.89 23.61 -9.91
CA PRO A 127 15.27 23.32 -10.26
C PRO A 127 15.63 21.85 -9.97
N LYS A 128 16.04 21.10 -11.01
CA LYS A 128 16.39 19.67 -10.90
C LYS A 128 17.40 19.36 -9.80
N SER A 129 18.37 20.25 -9.56
CA SER A 129 19.36 20.10 -8.49
C SER A 129 18.75 20.04 -7.09
N ARG A 130 17.69 20.82 -6.82
CA ARG A 130 16.95 20.79 -5.55
C ARG A 130 16.14 19.51 -5.40
N LEU A 131 15.56 19.02 -6.49
CA LEU A 131 14.84 17.74 -6.51
C LEU A 131 15.79 16.56 -6.20
N TYR A 132 16.95 16.50 -6.85
CA TYR A 132 17.94 15.45 -6.60
C TYR A 132 18.53 15.51 -5.18
N GLY A 133 18.88 16.71 -4.69
CA GLY A 133 19.38 16.88 -3.33
C GLY A 133 18.38 16.39 -2.28
N ARG A 134 17.10 16.73 -2.45
CA ARG A 134 16.03 16.27 -1.57
C ARG A 134 15.83 14.75 -1.61
N TYR A 135 15.92 14.13 -2.80
CA TYR A 135 15.82 12.68 -2.93
C TYR A 135 16.98 11.93 -2.27
N ILE A 136 18.19 12.50 -2.28
CA ILE A 136 19.34 11.95 -1.54
C ILE A 136 19.04 11.95 -0.03
N THR A 137 18.51 13.06 0.50
CA THR A 137 18.10 13.13 1.90
C THR A 137 16.98 12.13 2.23
N HIS A 138 15.98 11.95 1.35
CA HIS A 138 14.94 10.92 1.55
C HIS A 138 15.54 9.53 1.69
N PHE A 139 16.45 9.16 0.79
CA PHE A 139 17.13 7.88 0.83
C PHE A 139 17.82 7.65 2.17
N TRP A 140 18.60 8.62 2.66
CA TRP A 140 19.30 8.51 3.93
C TRP A 140 18.33 8.43 5.12
N VAL A 141 17.28 9.25 5.14
CA VAL A 141 16.25 9.17 6.18
C VAL A 141 15.59 7.80 6.23
N TRP A 142 15.33 7.18 5.06
CA TRP A 142 14.76 5.83 5.03
C TRP A 142 15.71 4.77 5.56
N VAL A 143 17.01 4.91 5.28
CA VAL A 143 18.06 4.07 5.87
C VAL A 143 18.08 4.26 7.39
N GLU A 144 18.17 5.51 7.86
CA GLU A 144 18.27 5.90 9.27
C GLU A 144 17.07 5.46 10.11
N THR A 145 15.89 5.39 9.52
CA THR A 145 14.65 4.97 10.18
C THR A 145 14.26 3.52 9.91
N LEU A 146 14.95 2.85 8.96
CA LEU A 146 14.54 1.58 8.37
C LEU A 146 13.08 1.55 7.93
N SER A 147 12.58 2.70 7.46
CA SER A 147 11.17 2.93 7.16
C SER A 147 10.99 3.95 6.03
N PHE A 148 9.88 3.83 5.32
CA PHE A 148 9.48 4.81 4.30
C PHE A 148 8.34 5.71 4.80
N ASP A 149 8.07 5.71 6.11
CA ASP A 149 6.98 6.48 6.72
C ASP A 149 7.25 7.98 6.59
N ILE A 150 8.51 8.42 6.71
CA ILE A 150 8.90 9.81 6.49
C ILE A 150 8.97 10.05 4.98
N LYS A 151 7.92 10.67 4.43
CA LYS A 151 7.80 11.01 3.00
C LYS A 151 8.69 12.18 2.63
N ASP A 152 8.81 13.12 3.55
CA ASP A 152 9.70 14.26 3.41
C ASP A 152 10.18 14.74 4.78
N SER A 153 11.46 15.12 4.89
CA SER A 153 12.03 15.60 6.15
C SER A 153 12.51 17.05 6.11
N MET A 154 12.48 17.67 4.93
CA MET A 154 13.10 18.98 4.69
C MET A 154 12.09 20.11 4.57
N CYS A 155 10.79 19.80 4.42
CA CYS A 155 9.75 20.81 4.39
C CYS A 155 9.59 21.45 5.78
N GLY A 156 9.70 22.77 5.84
CA GLY A 156 9.52 23.57 7.05
C GLY A 156 8.07 23.85 7.42
N PHE A 157 7.13 23.60 6.51
CA PHE A 157 5.70 23.70 6.77
C PHE A 157 5.24 22.53 7.63
N ARG A 158 5.15 22.74 8.95
CA ARG A 158 5.05 21.64 9.92
C ARG A 158 4.41 22.04 11.23
N SER A 159 3.55 21.18 11.77
CA SER A 159 3.05 21.23 13.14
C SER A 159 3.87 20.33 14.05
N TYR A 160 4.38 20.92 15.14
CA TYR A 160 5.06 20.21 16.22
C TYR A 160 4.14 20.10 17.43
N PRO A 161 3.84 18.88 17.92
CA PRO A 161 3.16 18.71 19.20
C PRO A 161 4.15 19.06 20.30
N ILE A 162 3.87 20.11 21.08
CA ILE A 162 4.88 20.72 21.96
C ILE A 162 5.32 19.75 23.06
N GLU A 163 4.37 19.14 23.76
CA GLU A 163 4.61 18.22 24.87
C GLU A 163 5.53 17.03 24.48
N PRO A 164 5.27 16.28 23.39
CA PRO A 164 6.19 15.24 22.93
C PRO A 164 7.58 15.73 22.49
N ILE A 165 7.71 16.98 22.03
CA ILE A 165 8.95 17.52 21.46
C ILE A 165 9.89 18.07 22.54
N ILE A 166 9.37 18.63 23.62
CA ILE A 166 10.20 19.24 24.68
C ILE A 166 11.20 18.27 25.32
N PRO A 167 10.81 17.04 25.73
CA PRO A 167 11.77 16.06 26.25
C PRO A 167 12.85 15.71 25.23
N LEU A 168 12.49 15.72 23.94
CA LEU A 168 13.44 15.42 22.89
C LEU A 168 14.50 16.52 22.76
N LEU A 169 14.08 17.79 22.74
CA LEU A 169 14.96 18.96 22.72
C LEU A 169 15.85 19.04 23.96
N ALA A 170 15.39 18.58 25.12
CA ALA A 170 16.16 18.58 26.37
C ALA A 170 17.25 17.50 26.41
N GLN A 171 17.04 16.35 25.75
CA GLN A 171 17.96 15.21 25.82
C GLN A 171 19.21 15.36 24.95
N ARG A 172 19.18 16.24 23.94
CA ARG A 172 20.22 16.30 22.90
C ARG A 172 20.42 17.71 22.36
N HIS A 173 21.64 17.99 21.91
CA HIS A 173 21.93 19.18 21.13
C HIS A 173 21.58 18.95 19.66
N PHE A 174 20.51 19.58 19.20
CA PHE A 174 20.11 19.62 17.80
C PHE A 174 20.94 20.62 17.01
N SER A 175 21.08 20.35 15.71
CA SER A 175 21.58 21.30 14.72
C SER A 175 20.76 22.58 14.74
N GLN A 176 21.41 23.74 14.59
CA GLN A 176 20.74 25.03 14.68
C GLN A 176 20.37 25.62 13.32
N ARG A 177 20.71 24.96 12.22
CA ARG A 177 20.49 25.42 10.84
C ARG A 177 19.44 24.54 10.13
N MET A 178 19.54 24.39 8.81
CA MET A 178 18.55 23.69 7.97
C MET A 178 18.48 22.19 8.29
N GLU A 179 19.56 21.61 8.79
CA GLU A 179 19.67 20.21 9.22
C GLU A 179 18.65 19.87 10.31
N PHE A 180 18.24 20.87 11.11
CA PHE A 180 17.26 20.70 12.19
C PHE A 180 15.99 20.01 11.72
N ASP A 181 15.44 20.45 10.58
CA ASP A 181 14.15 19.98 10.07
C ASP A 181 14.16 18.46 9.85
N THR A 182 15.29 17.91 9.38
CA THR A 182 15.44 16.46 9.19
C THR A 182 15.80 15.75 10.48
N GLU A 183 16.75 16.31 11.24
CA GLU A 183 17.24 15.71 12.48
C GLU A 183 16.12 15.49 13.50
N ILE A 184 15.26 16.49 13.73
CA ILE A 184 14.15 16.40 14.69
C ILE A 184 13.17 15.28 14.32
N MET A 185 12.83 15.11 13.04
CA MET A 185 11.91 14.07 12.60
C MET A 185 12.47 12.67 12.78
N VAL A 186 13.75 12.45 12.43
CA VAL A 186 14.40 11.14 12.60
C VAL A 186 14.45 10.76 14.08
N TYR A 187 14.83 11.69 14.94
CA TYR A 187 14.86 11.44 16.37
C TYR A 187 13.47 11.26 16.99
N PHE A 188 12.48 12.04 16.55
CA PHE A 188 11.09 11.85 16.96
C PHE A 188 10.60 10.45 16.58
N TYR A 189 10.91 10.01 15.36
CA TYR A 189 10.63 8.67 14.89
C TYR A 189 11.38 7.59 15.70
N TRP A 190 12.64 7.78 16.05
CA TRP A 190 13.35 6.82 16.91
C TRP A 190 12.74 6.69 18.31
N ASN A 191 12.02 7.71 18.78
CA ASN A 191 11.31 7.73 20.06
C ASN A 191 9.86 7.25 19.97
N ASN A 192 9.49 6.51 18.93
CA ASN A 192 8.12 6.04 18.65
C ASN A 192 7.11 7.14 18.31
N GLY A 193 7.57 8.36 18.05
CA GLY A 193 6.72 9.46 17.59
C GLY A 193 6.04 9.11 16.26
N GLU A 194 4.79 9.53 16.12
CA GLU A 194 4.01 9.39 14.89
C GLU A 194 4.25 10.59 13.97
N ILE A 195 4.42 10.33 12.68
CA ILE A 195 4.64 11.37 11.67
C ILE A 195 3.60 11.15 10.59
N GLN A 196 2.85 12.21 10.29
CA GLN A 196 1.82 12.23 9.25
C GLN A 196 2.13 13.34 8.25
N PHE A 197 1.56 13.21 7.06
CA PHE A 197 1.81 14.13 5.95
C PHE A 197 0.52 14.65 5.34
N ILE A 198 0.57 15.90 4.93
CA ILE A 198 -0.42 16.50 4.03
C ILE A 198 0.30 16.97 2.78
N ASP A 199 -0.40 16.98 1.65
CA ASP A 199 0.16 17.53 0.43
C ASP A 199 0.11 19.06 0.48
N THR A 200 1.17 19.71 0.01
CA THR A 200 1.25 21.18 -0.04
C THR A 200 1.91 21.61 -1.34
N LYS A 201 1.39 22.65 -1.99
CA LYS A 201 1.99 23.20 -3.20
C LYS A 201 3.16 24.09 -2.82
N VAL A 202 4.30 23.94 -3.50
CA VAL A 202 5.46 24.83 -3.32
C VAL A 202 5.54 25.78 -4.50
N ILE A 203 5.43 27.07 -4.21
CA ILE A 203 5.56 28.13 -5.20
C ILE A 203 6.97 28.72 -5.06
N TYR A 204 7.76 28.70 -6.14
CA TYR A 204 9.08 29.35 -6.17
C TYR A 204 8.95 30.74 -6.82
N PRO A 205 8.87 31.83 -6.05
CA PRO A 205 8.77 33.17 -6.62
C PRO A 205 10.07 33.57 -7.34
N GLU A 206 9.94 34.27 -8.47
CA GLU A 206 11.08 34.88 -9.16
C GLU A 206 11.74 35.93 -8.25
N GLY A 207 13.03 35.73 -7.91
CA GLY A 207 13.79 36.63 -7.05
C GLY A 207 13.83 36.26 -5.56
N GLY A 208 13.33 35.08 -5.16
CA GLY A 208 13.43 34.60 -3.78
C GLY A 208 14.87 34.55 -3.26
N ILE A 209 15.11 35.15 -2.09
CA ILE A 209 16.43 35.18 -1.44
C ILE A 209 16.68 33.83 -0.77
N SER A 210 17.64 33.06 -1.25
CA SER A 210 18.09 31.83 -0.60
C SER A 210 19.40 32.07 0.13
N HIS A 211 19.40 31.92 1.46
CA HIS A 211 20.61 31.97 2.29
C HIS A 211 21.36 30.63 2.35
N PHE A 212 21.18 29.74 1.35
CA PHE A 212 21.80 28.42 1.30
C PHE A 212 23.20 28.49 0.68
N ASP A 213 24.23 28.13 1.45
CA ASP A 213 25.60 27.98 0.97
C ASP A 213 25.79 26.57 0.39
N ALA A 214 25.85 26.47 -0.93
CA ALA A 214 25.87 25.20 -1.65
C ALA A 214 27.02 24.26 -1.24
N LEU A 215 28.15 24.77 -0.74
CA LEU A 215 29.26 23.90 -0.34
C LEU A 215 29.15 23.54 1.14
N TRP A 216 29.09 24.54 2.01
CA TRP A 216 29.16 24.29 3.45
C TRP A 216 27.89 23.68 4.01
N ASP A 217 26.72 24.00 3.47
CA ASP A 217 25.48 23.40 3.97
C ASP A 217 25.35 21.94 3.51
N ASN A 218 25.85 21.58 2.32
CA ASN A 218 25.93 20.17 1.91
C ASN A 218 26.88 19.35 2.80
N VAL A 219 28.01 19.92 3.22
CA VAL A 219 28.93 19.28 4.19
C VAL A 219 28.23 19.03 5.52
N LYS A 220 27.49 20.02 6.03
CA LYS A 220 26.76 19.88 7.29
C LYS A 220 25.62 18.86 7.21
N ILE A 221 24.85 18.86 6.12
CA ILE A 221 23.81 17.85 5.85
C ILE A 221 24.42 16.44 5.79
N SER A 222 25.55 16.28 5.09
CA SER A 222 26.27 15.00 5.02
C SER A 222 26.76 14.54 6.40
N TRP A 223 27.27 15.47 7.22
CA TRP A 223 27.68 15.18 8.58
C TRP A 223 26.49 14.82 9.50
N MET A 224 25.36 15.51 9.35
CA MET A 224 24.11 15.16 10.06
C MET A 224 23.70 13.73 9.73
N HIS A 225 23.59 13.35 8.44
CA HIS A 225 23.26 11.99 8.03
C HIS A 225 24.28 10.95 8.54
N THR A 226 25.57 11.30 8.57
CA THR A 226 26.59 10.42 9.16
C THR A 226 26.32 10.15 10.64
N LYS A 227 25.98 11.18 11.43
CA LYS A 227 25.61 11.00 12.85
C LYS A 227 24.33 10.18 13.01
N LEU A 228 23.32 10.43 12.16
CA LEU A 228 22.07 9.69 12.21
C LEU A 228 22.26 8.22 11.82
N PHE A 229 23.07 7.95 10.80
CA PHE A 229 23.44 6.59 10.41
C PHE A 229 24.16 5.84 11.53
N CYS A 230 25.17 6.44 12.15
CA CYS A 230 25.84 5.82 13.29
C CYS A 230 24.88 5.67 14.50
N GLY A 231 23.97 6.63 14.69
CA GLY A 231 22.96 6.63 15.75
C GLY A 231 21.88 5.56 15.57
N MET A 232 21.54 5.16 14.35
CA MET A 232 20.55 4.10 14.10
C MET A 232 21.08 2.71 14.46
N LEU A 233 22.39 2.45 14.36
CA LEU A 233 22.98 1.13 14.56
C LEU A 233 22.57 0.45 15.89
N PRO A 234 22.71 1.11 17.07
CA PRO A 234 22.25 0.53 18.33
C PRO A 234 20.71 0.43 18.44
N ARG A 235 19.96 1.12 17.57
CA ARG A 235 18.49 1.17 17.55
C ARG A 235 17.86 0.18 16.59
N ILE A 236 18.64 -0.50 15.73
CA ILE A 236 18.15 -1.46 14.72
C ILE A 236 17.12 -2.44 15.29
N PRO A 237 17.33 -3.11 16.45
CA PRO A 237 16.33 -4.05 16.97
C PRO A 237 14.97 -3.41 17.26
N ARG A 238 14.97 -2.19 17.84
CA ARG A 238 13.75 -1.43 18.14
C ARG A 238 13.08 -0.94 16.86
N LEU A 239 13.85 -0.46 15.88
CA LEU A 239 13.33 -0.02 14.58
C LEU A 239 12.70 -1.17 13.80
N LEU A 240 13.32 -2.35 13.80
CA LEU A 240 12.76 -3.56 13.18
C LEU A 240 11.48 -4.04 13.90
N LYS A 241 11.43 -3.98 15.23
CA LYS A 241 10.20 -4.28 16.00
C LYS A 241 9.07 -3.31 15.66
N ARG A 242 9.38 -2.01 15.57
CA ARG A 242 8.42 -0.97 15.14
C ARG A 242 7.91 -1.25 13.72
N ARG A 243 8.80 -1.59 12.78
CA ARG A 243 8.42 -1.96 11.41
C ARG A 243 7.50 -3.18 11.37
N ARG A 244 7.77 -4.21 12.18
CA ARG A 244 6.89 -5.41 12.26
C ARG A 244 5.47 -5.07 12.74
N SER A 245 5.34 -4.23 13.77
CA SER A 245 4.05 -3.79 14.29
C SER A 245 3.24 -2.93 13.30
N ARG A 246 3.92 -2.15 12.44
CA ARG A 246 3.26 -1.34 11.40
C ARG A 246 3.03 -2.12 10.10
N SER A 247 3.88 -3.13 9.81
CA SER A 247 3.76 -4.00 8.63
C SER A 247 2.56 -4.95 8.67
N GLN A 248 1.74 -4.94 9.72
CA GLN A 248 0.40 -5.52 9.63
C GLN A 248 -0.49 -4.78 8.60
N HIS A 249 -0.09 -3.59 8.15
CA HIS A 249 -0.54 -2.97 6.90
C HIS A 249 0.49 -3.21 5.78
N TRP A 250 0.37 -4.32 5.05
CA TRP A 250 1.33 -4.78 4.03
C TRP A 250 1.21 -4.08 2.66
N SER A 251 0.50 -2.94 2.57
CA SER A 251 0.05 -2.41 1.26
C SER A 251 0.83 -1.22 0.71
N ASN A 252 1.96 -0.77 1.26
CA ASN A 252 2.53 0.48 0.73
C ASN A 252 4.05 0.69 0.79
N ASN A 253 4.87 -0.15 0.10
CA ASN A 253 6.28 0.22 -0.18
C ASN A 253 6.91 -0.26 -1.52
N SER A 254 7.48 0.75 -2.21
CA SER A 254 8.50 0.90 -3.29
C SER A 254 8.79 -0.19 -4.34
N GLU A 255 8.54 0.18 -5.61
CA GLU A 255 8.59 -0.63 -6.84
C GLU A 255 9.96 -1.22 -7.22
N ARG A 256 11.10 -0.65 -6.78
CA ARG A 256 12.43 -1.11 -7.19
C ARG A 256 12.94 -2.34 -6.42
N GLY A 257 12.58 -2.47 -5.14
CA GLY A 257 13.03 -3.60 -4.29
C GLY A 257 12.40 -4.93 -4.71
N THR A 258 11.14 -4.90 -5.13
CA THR A 258 10.40 -6.09 -5.58
C THR A 258 10.92 -6.61 -6.93
N ILE A 259 11.24 -5.72 -7.87
CA ILE A 259 11.79 -6.12 -9.19
C ILE A 259 13.16 -6.75 -9.02
N LEU A 260 14.05 -6.15 -8.23
CA LEU A 260 15.37 -6.73 -7.98
C LEU A 260 15.26 -8.07 -7.23
N GLY A 261 14.37 -8.18 -6.25
CA GLY A 261 14.10 -9.42 -5.54
C GLY A 261 13.58 -10.54 -6.46
N ILE A 262 12.65 -10.23 -7.36
CA ILE A 262 12.14 -11.19 -8.37
C ILE A 262 13.23 -11.56 -9.37
N LYS A 263 14.06 -10.62 -9.84
CA LYS A 263 15.21 -10.91 -10.71
C LYS A 263 16.25 -11.80 -10.04
N ILE A 264 16.54 -11.57 -8.75
CA ILE A 264 17.42 -12.43 -7.96
C ILE A 264 16.81 -13.81 -7.79
N LEU A 265 15.52 -13.90 -7.48
CA LEU A 265 14.82 -15.18 -7.35
C LEU A 265 14.83 -15.98 -8.67
N LEU A 266 14.58 -15.31 -9.81
CA LEU A 266 14.69 -15.90 -11.14
C LEU A 266 16.12 -16.33 -11.47
N ALA A 267 17.13 -15.53 -11.11
CA ALA A 267 18.53 -15.88 -11.28
C ALA A 267 18.90 -17.13 -10.45
N ILE A 268 18.52 -17.17 -9.17
CA ILE A 268 18.72 -18.32 -8.28
C ILE A 268 18.01 -19.56 -8.85
N TYR A 269 16.78 -19.42 -9.33
CA TYR A 269 16.04 -20.51 -9.97
C TYR A 269 16.74 -21.01 -11.24
N SER A 270 17.25 -20.10 -12.09
CA SER A 270 17.97 -20.47 -13.31
C SER A 270 19.33 -21.12 -13.06
N LEU A 271 20.03 -20.74 -11.98
CA LEU A 271 21.36 -21.24 -11.64
C LEU A 271 21.34 -22.54 -10.83
N LEU A 272 20.39 -22.69 -9.90
CA LEU A 272 20.33 -23.82 -8.96
C LEU A 272 19.22 -24.83 -9.29
N GLY A 273 18.30 -24.48 -10.20
CA GLY A 273 17.19 -25.31 -10.62
C GLY A 273 16.09 -25.49 -9.56
N ARG A 274 14.95 -26.04 -9.99
CA ARG A 274 13.73 -26.20 -9.18
C ARG A 274 13.95 -26.99 -7.89
N LYS A 275 14.77 -28.05 -7.91
CA LYS A 275 15.00 -28.90 -6.73
C LYS A 275 15.66 -28.14 -5.58
N ALA A 276 16.66 -27.30 -5.87
CA ALA A 276 17.34 -26.49 -4.87
C ALA A 276 16.41 -25.40 -4.30
N VAL A 277 15.66 -24.73 -5.18
CA VAL A 277 14.68 -23.72 -4.77
C VAL A 277 13.56 -24.32 -3.93
N ASN A 278 13.09 -25.53 -4.24
CA ASN A 278 12.11 -26.26 -3.41
C ASN A 278 12.66 -26.57 -2.02
N GLY A 279 13.95 -26.94 -1.91
CA GLY A 279 14.60 -27.14 -0.62
C GLY A 279 14.62 -25.86 0.22
N LEU A 280 14.99 -24.74 -0.40
CA LEU A 280 14.97 -23.42 0.24
C LEU A 280 13.54 -23.00 0.63
N LEU A 281 12.56 -23.25 -0.24
CA LEU A 281 11.16 -22.94 0.01
C LEU A 281 10.64 -23.68 1.25
N LYS A 282 10.98 -24.96 1.42
CA LYS A 282 10.61 -25.72 2.63
C LYS A 282 11.13 -25.07 3.92
N LEU A 283 12.35 -24.54 3.90
CA LEU A 283 12.94 -23.81 5.04
C LEU A 283 12.23 -22.48 5.30
N VAL A 284 11.98 -21.70 4.25
CA VAL A 284 11.28 -20.41 4.34
C VAL A 284 9.86 -20.59 4.86
N ILE A 285 9.11 -21.55 4.31
CA ILE A 285 7.76 -21.90 4.78
C ILE A 285 7.80 -22.48 6.19
N GLY A 286 8.83 -23.25 6.55
CA GLY A 286 9.03 -23.75 7.92
C GLY A 286 9.19 -22.62 8.92
N TYR A 287 10.02 -21.63 8.60
CA TYR A 287 10.15 -20.41 9.41
C TYR A 287 8.84 -19.63 9.48
N TYR A 288 8.14 -19.46 8.34
CA TYR A 288 6.87 -18.74 8.28
C TYR A 288 5.78 -19.42 9.13
N TYR A 289 5.69 -20.75 9.05
CA TYR A 289 4.77 -21.58 9.84
C TYR A 289 4.99 -21.45 11.35
N LEU A 290 6.26 -21.31 11.79
CA LEU A 290 6.60 -21.12 13.19
C LEU A 290 6.37 -19.68 13.67
N THR A 291 6.50 -18.69 12.79
CA THR A 291 6.49 -17.27 13.16
C THR A 291 5.15 -16.56 12.94
N THR A 292 4.32 -17.03 12.01
CA THR A 292 3.06 -16.38 11.64
C THR A 292 1.87 -17.22 12.09
N LYS A 293 1.14 -16.73 13.11
CA LYS A 293 0.02 -17.46 13.71
C LYS A 293 -1.27 -17.40 12.89
N SER A 294 -1.61 -16.25 12.32
CA SER A 294 -2.91 -16.02 11.66
C SER A 294 -3.14 -16.94 10.45
N ALA A 295 -2.21 -16.96 9.49
CA ALA A 295 -2.33 -17.79 8.29
C ALA A 295 -2.33 -19.29 8.63
N ARG A 296 -1.58 -19.69 9.66
CA ARG A 296 -1.57 -21.06 10.18
C ARG A 296 -2.93 -21.43 10.78
N GLN A 297 -3.46 -20.60 11.68
CA GLN A 297 -4.75 -20.84 12.32
C GLN A 297 -5.90 -20.88 11.31
N ALA A 298 -5.91 -19.99 10.33
CA ALA A 298 -6.92 -20.01 9.25
C ALA A 298 -6.84 -21.29 8.41
N SER A 299 -5.62 -21.72 8.07
CA SER A 299 -5.38 -22.98 7.36
C SER A 299 -5.78 -24.20 8.18
N GLU A 300 -5.47 -24.22 9.49
CA GLU A 300 -5.91 -25.27 10.43
C GLU A 300 -7.44 -25.31 10.53
N HIS A 301 -8.10 -24.17 10.66
CA HIS A 301 -9.56 -24.07 10.70
C HIS A 301 -10.21 -24.60 9.42
N TYR A 302 -9.69 -24.21 8.26
CA TYR A 302 -10.14 -24.76 6.97
C TYR A 302 -9.99 -26.28 6.91
N LEU A 303 -8.81 -26.82 7.26
CA LEU A 303 -8.58 -28.26 7.21
C LEU A 303 -9.46 -29.02 8.21
N GLN A 304 -9.72 -28.45 9.40
CA GLN A 304 -10.67 -29.02 10.36
C GLN A 304 -12.08 -29.09 9.78
N GLN A 305 -12.56 -28.00 9.16
CA GLN A 305 -13.87 -27.97 8.52
C GLN A 305 -13.97 -28.98 7.37
N LEU A 306 -12.93 -29.08 6.54
CA LEU A 306 -12.83 -30.07 5.47
C LEU A 306 -12.90 -31.50 6.01
N HIS A 307 -12.13 -31.82 7.06
CA HIS A 307 -12.16 -33.13 7.70
C HIS A 307 -13.56 -33.45 8.26
N HIS A 308 -14.16 -32.51 8.98
CA HIS A 308 -15.50 -32.68 9.54
C HIS A 308 -16.55 -32.95 8.44
N TYR A 309 -16.49 -32.19 7.35
CA TYR A 309 -17.38 -32.38 6.21
C TYR A 309 -17.17 -33.74 5.53
N ALA A 310 -15.92 -34.14 5.30
CA ALA A 310 -15.60 -35.42 4.68
C ALA A 310 -16.05 -36.60 5.55
N GLU A 311 -15.91 -36.51 6.88
CA GLU A 311 -16.42 -37.52 7.82
C GLU A 311 -17.95 -37.63 7.74
N GLN A 312 -18.66 -36.51 7.72
CA GLN A 312 -20.12 -36.49 7.58
C GLN A 312 -20.60 -37.11 6.27
N GLN A 313 -19.89 -36.84 5.17
CA GLN A 313 -20.22 -37.32 3.83
C GLN A 313 -19.60 -38.70 3.50
N GLN A 314 -18.89 -39.32 4.45
CA GLN A 314 -18.17 -40.58 4.27
C GLN A 314 -17.17 -40.56 3.09
N LEU A 315 -16.54 -39.41 2.85
CA LEU A 315 -15.57 -39.21 1.79
C LEU A 315 -14.15 -39.52 2.28
N GLN A 316 -13.35 -40.16 1.43
CA GLN A 316 -11.94 -40.40 1.71
C GLN A 316 -11.11 -39.20 1.26
N LEU A 317 -10.42 -38.55 2.21
CA LEU A 317 -9.48 -37.47 1.92
C LEU A 317 -8.06 -38.03 1.69
N PRO A 318 -7.20 -37.31 0.94
CA PRO A 318 -5.78 -37.63 0.82
C PRO A 318 -5.09 -37.74 2.18
N THR A 319 -4.08 -38.60 2.28
CA THR A 319 -3.25 -38.71 3.50
C THR A 319 -2.31 -37.50 3.61
N ASN A 320 -1.95 -37.13 4.85
CA ASN A 320 -1.09 -35.98 5.15
C ASN A 320 -1.67 -34.63 4.72
N LEU A 321 -2.83 -34.27 5.26
CA LEU A 321 -3.34 -32.90 5.21
C LEU A 321 -2.87 -32.14 6.45
N SER A 322 -1.90 -31.24 6.27
CA SER A 322 -1.44 -30.37 7.34
C SER A 322 -1.35 -28.92 6.88
N SER A 323 -1.49 -28.00 7.84
CA SER A 323 -1.37 -26.57 7.57
C SER A 323 0.01 -26.21 6.97
N TYR A 324 1.08 -26.89 7.40
CA TYR A 324 2.40 -26.75 6.80
C TYR A 324 2.40 -27.14 5.31
N GLN A 325 1.80 -28.28 4.94
CA GLN A 325 1.73 -28.70 3.54
C GLN A 325 0.82 -27.80 2.70
N HIS A 326 -0.24 -27.26 3.31
CA HIS A 326 -1.11 -26.27 2.66
C HIS A 326 -0.32 -24.99 2.34
N LEU A 327 0.42 -24.44 3.30
CA LEU A 327 1.29 -23.28 3.08
C LEU A 327 2.42 -23.57 2.09
N LEU A 328 2.97 -24.78 2.11
CA LEU A 328 4.01 -25.20 1.17
C LEU A 328 3.46 -25.30 -0.26
N SER A 329 2.24 -25.84 -0.43
CA SER A 329 1.53 -25.89 -1.71
C SER A 329 1.32 -24.49 -2.29
N PHE A 330 0.97 -23.50 -1.45
CA PHE A 330 0.90 -22.09 -1.85
C PHE A 330 2.26 -21.50 -2.25
N GLY A 331 3.33 -21.90 -1.54
CA GLY A 331 4.70 -21.55 -1.93
C GLY A 331 5.05 -22.09 -3.33
N HIS A 332 4.68 -23.35 -3.60
CA HIS A 332 4.91 -23.97 -4.90
C HIS A 332 4.14 -23.26 -6.02
N THR A 333 2.91 -22.78 -5.82
CA THR A 333 2.20 -22.04 -6.88
C THR A 333 2.88 -20.73 -7.25
N THR A 334 3.60 -20.09 -6.32
CA THR A 334 4.43 -18.92 -6.65
C THR A 334 5.62 -19.31 -7.54
N LEU A 335 6.27 -20.44 -7.26
CA LEU A 335 7.32 -20.99 -8.12
C LEU A 335 6.79 -21.41 -9.49
N ASP A 336 5.59 -22.00 -9.52
CA ASP A 336 4.91 -22.39 -10.75
C ASP A 336 4.60 -21.17 -11.62
N LYS A 337 4.12 -20.07 -11.04
CA LYS A 337 3.90 -18.82 -11.78
C LYS A 337 5.20 -18.27 -12.39
N LEU A 338 6.30 -18.33 -11.66
CA LEU A 338 7.61 -17.89 -12.15
C LEU A 338 8.14 -18.77 -13.30
N ALA A 339 7.99 -20.10 -13.17
CA ALA A 339 8.34 -21.05 -14.22
C ALA A 339 7.49 -20.84 -15.48
N ALA A 340 6.18 -20.64 -15.30
CA ALA A 340 5.25 -20.32 -16.40
C ALA A 340 5.68 -19.05 -17.16
N TRP A 341 6.09 -17.99 -16.45
CA TRP A 341 6.52 -16.74 -17.10
C TRP A 341 7.83 -16.85 -17.89
N LYS A 342 8.71 -17.77 -17.49
CA LYS A 342 9.94 -18.10 -18.23
C LYS A 342 9.69 -18.94 -19.49
N GLY A 343 8.46 -19.43 -19.68
CA GLY A 343 8.11 -20.36 -20.75
C GLY A 343 8.53 -21.81 -20.45
N ASP A 344 8.80 -22.14 -19.17
CA ASP A 344 9.18 -23.51 -18.77
C ASP A 344 7.97 -24.46 -18.74
N TYR A 345 6.76 -23.96 -18.93
CA TYR A 345 5.56 -24.76 -19.14
C TYR A 345 5.00 -24.51 -20.53
N ASP A 346 4.93 -25.58 -21.30
CA ASP A 346 4.29 -25.59 -22.60
C ASP A 346 2.93 -26.31 -22.52
N ALA A 347 2.30 -26.45 -23.68
CA ALA A 347 1.09 -27.24 -23.85
C ALA A 347 1.19 -28.66 -23.27
N ASN A 348 2.37 -29.27 -23.17
CA ASN A 348 2.54 -30.67 -22.81
C ASN A 348 2.45 -30.92 -21.30
N ASN A 349 2.59 -29.88 -20.47
CA ASN A 349 2.41 -29.95 -19.01
C ASN A 349 0.96 -29.74 -18.55
N LEU A 350 0.01 -29.67 -19.49
CA LEU A 350 -1.39 -29.35 -19.21
C LEU A 350 -2.32 -30.44 -19.75
N THR A 351 -3.16 -30.98 -18.87
CA THR A 351 -4.36 -31.74 -19.28
C THR A 351 -5.55 -30.81 -19.24
N ILE A 352 -6.20 -30.58 -20.38
CA ILE A 352 -7.40 -29.74 -20.45
C ILE A 352 -8.63 -30.64 -20.43
N HIS A 353 -9.41 -30.54 -19.36
CA HIS A 353 -10.71 -31.17 -19.23
C HIS A 353 -11.77 -30.21 -19.75
N GLY A 354 -12.59 -30.66 -20.70
CA GLY A 354 -13.57 -29.80 -21.37
C GLY A 354 -13.05 -29.10 -22.63
N GLN A 355 -12.00 -29.64 -23.28
CA GLN A 355 -11.41 -29.09 -24.51
C GLN A 355 -12.44 -28.74 -25.59
N HIS A 356 -13.49 -29.54 -25.76
CA HIS A 356 -14.53 -29.26 -26.76
C HIS A 356 -15.27 -27.92 -26.49
N HIS A 357 -15.50 -27.58 -25.22
CA HIS A 357 -16.13 -26.30 -24.87
C HIS A 357 -15.20 -25.14 -25.23
N PHE A 358 -13.91 -25.31 -24.94
CA PHE A 358 -12.88 -24.35 -25.29
C PHE A 358 -12.83 -24.13 -26.81
N ASP A 359 -12.65 -25.20 -27.59
CA ASP A 359 -12.55 -25.12 -29.07
C ASP A 359 -13.79 -24.49 -29.70
N ASN A 360 -14.98 -24.81 -29.20
CA ASN A 360 -16.24 -24.24 -29.70
C ASN A 360 -16.32 -22.72 -29.46
N ILE A 361 -15.90 -22.22 -28.30
CA ILE A 361 -15.92 -20.78 -28.01
C ILE A 361 -14.88 -20.06 -28.86
N VAL A 362 -13.68 -20.64 -28.98
CA VAL A 362 -12.61 -20.07 -29.81
C VAL A 362 -13.07 -19.95 -31.26
N ALA A 363 -13.75 -20.98 -31.79
CA ALA A 363 -14.32 -20.94 -33.13
C ALA A 363 -15.49 -19.94 -33.29
N SER A 364 -16.23 -19.67 -32.22
CA SER A 364 -17.38 -18.74 -32.25
C SER A 364 -16.97 -17.26 -32.27
N GLU A 365 -15.72 -16.94 -31.91
CA GLU A 365 -15.22 -15.57 -31.69
C GLU A 365 -16.05 -14.73 -30.69
N GLN A 366 -16.90 -15.39 -29.90
CA GLN A 366 -17.74 -14.75 -28.90
C GLN A 366 -16.95 -14.46 -27.62
N GLY A 367 -17.13 -13.27 -27.05
CA GLY A 367 -16.54 -12.91 -25.77
C GLY A 367 -17.25 -13.64 -24.63
N VAL A 368 -16.51 -14.19 -23.68
CA VAL A 368 -17.08 -14.98 -22.56
C VAL A 368 -16.62 -14.46 -21.21
N VAL A 369 -17.39 -14.79 -20.19
CA VAL A 369 -16.99 -14.58 -18.79
C VAL A 369 -16.50 -15.90 -18.21
N ILE A 370 -15.37 -15.85 -17.51
CA ILE A 370 -14.81 -16.98 -16.80
C ILE A 370 -14.83 -16.66 -15.30
N LEU A 371 -15.53 -17.46 -14.53
CA LEU A 371 -15.50 -17.40 -13.07
C LEU A 371 -14.42 -18.35 -12.56
N GLY A 372 -13.36 -17.76 -11.99
CA GLY A 372 -12.27 -18.49 -11.34
C GLY A 372 -12.37 -18.44 -9.82
N SER A 373 -11.46 -19.13 -9.15
CA SER A 373 -11.30 -19.11 -7.69
C SER A 373 -9.83 -19.01 -7.31
N HIS A 374 -9.53 -18.88 -6.01
CA HIS A 374 -8.19 -19.03 -5.48
C HIS A 374 -7.80 -20.51 -5.25
N LEU A 375 -8.54 -21.45 -5.84
CA LEU A 375 -8.18 -22.86 -5.90
C LEU A 375 -7.20 -23.10 -7.07
N GLY A 376 -6.01 -23.60 -6.74
CA GLY A 376 -4.98 -23.94 -7.72
C GLY A 376 -4.33 -22.71 -8.35
N ASN A 377 -3.95 -22.81 -9.62
CA ASN A 377 -3.21 -21.79 -10.33
C ASN A 377 -3.97 -21.26 -11.56
N LEU A 378 -4.77 -20.22 -11.35
CA LEU A 378 -5.50 -19.52 -12.41
C LEU A 378 -4.59 -18.80 -13.43
N GLU A 379 -3.29 -18.63 -13.16
CA GLU A 379 -2.36 -18.07 -14.17
C GLU A 379 -2.11 -19.05 -15.33
N LEU A 380 -2.44 -20.33 -15.17
CA LEU A 380 -2.33 -21.33 -16.23
C LEU A 380 -3.30 -21.09 -17.38
N CYS A 381 -4.34 -20.27 -17.17
CA CYS A 381 -5.22 -19.79 -18.24
C CYS A 381 -4.44 -19.02 -19.32
N ARG A 382 -3.27 -18.44 -18.99
CA ARG A 382 -2.37 -17.83 -19.98
C ARG A 382 -1.75 -18.84 -20.93
N ALA A 383 -1.45 -20.04 -20.44
CA ALA A 383 -0.91 -21.10 -21.31
C ALA A 383 -1.98 -21.59 -22.30
N LEU A 384 -3.27 -21.44 -21.97
CA LEU A 384 -4.37 -21.66 -22.92
C LEU A 384 -4.39 -20.60 -24.02
N SER A 385 -4.18 -19.31 -23.71
CA SER A 385 -4.14 -18.25 -24.74
C SER A 385 -2.89 -18.30 -25.61
N GLN A 386 -1.78 -18.87 -25.13
CA GLN A 386 -0.59 -19.10 -25.97
C GLN A 386 -0.82 -20.13 -27.08
N ARG A 387 -1.78 -21.05 -26.92
CA ARG A 387 -2.14 -22.00 -27.98
C ARG A 387 -2.97 -21.34 -29.10
N HIS A 388 -3.57 -20.17 -28.83
CA HIS A 388 -4.42 -19.44 -29.76
C HIS A 388 -4.14 -17.93 -29.68
N GLU A 389 -3.20 -17.45 -30.50
CA GLU A 389 -2.72 -16.06 -30.51
C GLU A 389 -3.84 -15.00 -30.64
N ASN A 390 -5.00 -15.40 -31.17
CA ASN A 390 -6.15 -14.52 -31.41
C ASN A 390 -7.00 -14.24 -30.15
N ILE A 391 -6.80 -14.95 -29.03
CA ILE A 391 -7.61 -14.78 -27.82
C ILE A 391 -6.95 -13.77 -26.86
N LYS A 392 -7.69 -12.71 -26.53
CA LYS A 392 -7.29 -11.74 -25.50
C LYS A 392 -8.02 -12.03 -24.19
N ILE A 393 -7.25 -12.24 -23.12
CA ILE A 393 -7.79 -12.52 -21.79
C ILE A 393 -7.62 -11.30 -20.90
N ASN A 394 -8.71 -10.88 -20.26
CA ASN A 394 -8.75 -9.76 -19.33
C ASN A 394 -9.11 -10.24 -17.93
N ALA A 395 -8.17 -10.22 -16.98
CA ALA A 395 -8.45 -10.66 -15.62
C ALA A 395 -8.69 -9.46 -14.69
N LEU A 396 -9.79 -9.49 -13.94
CA LEU A 396 -10.11 -8.47 -12.94
C LEU A 396 -9.30 -8.71 -11.67
N VAL A 397 -8.62 -7.67 -11.20
CA VAL A 397 -7.84 -7.72 -9.95
C VAL A 397 -8.27 -6.59 -9.02
N PHE A 398 -8.74 -6.96 -7.83
CA PHE A 398 -9.26 -6.06 -6.78
C PHE A 398 -8.19 -5.40 -5.91
N THR A 399 -6.98 -5.17 -6.44
CA THR A 399 -5.89 -4.58 -5.65
C THR A 399 -5.36 -3.32 -6.34
N GLU A 400 -5.14 -2.25 -5.58
CA GLU A 400 -4.38 -1.04 -5.98
C GLU A 400 -2.97 -1.36 -6.53
N HIS A 401 -2.55 -2.62 -6.45
CA HIS A 401 -1.25 -3.14 -6.87
C HIS A 401 -1.26 -3.83 -8.25
N ALA A 402 -2.42 -3.93 -8.91
CA ALA A 402 -2.54 -4.56 -10.24
C ALA A 402 -1.67 -3.86 -11.30
N ALA A 403 -1.59 -2.52 -11.28
CA ALA A 403 -0.74 -1.75 -12.17
C ALA A 403 0.77 -2.04 -11.96
N ARG A 404 1.19 -2.21 -10.70
CA ARG A 404 2.57 -2.57 -10.34
C ARG A 404 2.91 -4.00 -10.77
N PHE A 405 1.98 -4.93 -10.61
CA PHE A 405 2.15 -6.30 -11.09
C PHE A 405 2.20 -6.36 -12.63
N ASN A 406 1.38 -5.58 -13.34
CA ASN A 406 1.43 -5.43 -14.80
C ASN A 406 2.80 -4.95 -15.29
N HIS A 407 3.40 -3.95 -14.63
CA HIS A 407 4.75 -3.48 -14.98
C HIS A 407 5.82 -4.56 -14.79
N VAL A 408 5.70 -5.39 -13.75
CA VAL A 408 6.62 -6.53 -13.53
C VAL A 408 6.39 -7.62 -14.58
N LEU A 409 5.14 -7.96 -14.88
CA LEU A 409 4.78 -8.95 -15.89
C LEU A 409 5.28 -8.56 -17.28
N ASN A 410 5.02 -7.33 -17.72
CA ASN A 410 5.46 -6.83 -19.02
C ASN A 410 6.99 -6.77 -19.14
N ALA A 411 7.70 -6.55 -18.04
CA ALA A 411 9.16 -6.54 -18.02
C ALA A 411 9.79 -7.95 -18.08
N ILE A 412 9.04 -8.99 -17.73
CA ILE A 412 9.51 -10.39 -17.72
C ILE A 412 9.04 -11.12 -18.98
N ASN A 413 7.81 -10.85 -19.45
CA ASN A 413 7.24 -11.45 -20.64
C ASN A 413 6.36 -10.42 -21.38
N PRO A 414 6.94 -9.63 -22.30
CA PRO A 414 6.24 -8.55 -23.02
C PRO A 414 5.19 -9.07 -24.02
N ASP A 415 5.27 -10.33 -24.45
CA ASP A 415 4.33 -10.96 -25.39
C ASP A 415 3.08 -11.55 -24.71
N SER A 416 2.81 -11.17 -23.45
CA SER A 416 1.65 -11.71 -22.74
C SER A 416 0.34 -11.06 -23.19
N ASN A 417 -0.52 -11.83 -23.87
CA ASN A 417 -1.90 -11.48 -24.21
C ASN A 417 -2.86 -11.35 -22.99
N LEU A 418 -2.32 -11.13 -21.78
CA LEU A 418 -3.06 -10.97 -20.53
C LEU A 418 -3.10 -9.48 -20.14
N ASN A 419 -4.30 -8.94 -20.01
CA ASN A 419 -4.51 -7.58 -19.52
C ASN A 419 -5.16 -7.63 -18.12
N LEU A 420 -4.47 -7.16 -17.09
CA LEU A 420 -5.08 -7.08 -15.76
C LEU A 420 -5.81 -5.76 -15.60
N ILE A 421 -7.13 -5.84 -15.46
CA ILE A 421 -8.01 -4.69 -15.25
C ILE A 421 -8.11 -4.45 -13.75
N HIS A 422 -7.62 -3.29 -13.34
CA HIS A 422 -7.74 -2.83 -11.96
C HIS A 422 -9.16 -2.32 -11.72
N VAL A 423 -9.78 -2.76 -10.63
CA VAL A 423 -11.12 -2.35 -10.24
C VAL A 423 -11.13 -1.94 -8.77
N ASN A 424 -11.28 -0.64 -8.51
CA ASN A 424 -11.43 -0.09 -7.16
C ASN A 424 -12.81 -0.40 -6.56
N GLN A 425 -13.85 -0.27 -7.37
CA GLN A 425 -15.23 -0.63 -7.03
C GLN A 425 -15.92 -1.17 -8.29
N LEU A 426 -16.75 -2.20 -8.16
CA LEU A 426 -17.58 -2.72 -9.26
C LEU A 426 -18.72 -1.73 -9.55
N GLY A 427 -18.37 -0.65 -10.27
CA GLY A 427 -19.28 0.41 -10.72
C GLY A 427 -19.77 0.22 -12.16
N ALA A 428 -20.58 1.16 -12.63
CA ALA A 428 -21.13 1.17 -13.99
C ALA A 428 -20.03 1.37 -15.06
N ASP A 429 -18.99 2.13 -14.73
CA ASP A 429 -17.78 2.34 -15.52
C ASP A 429 -17.05 1.03 -15.84
N THR A 430 -16.83 0.19 -14.82
CA THR A 430 -16.20 -1.13 -14.97
C THR A 430 -17.06 -2.03 -15.84
N ALA A 431 -18.38 -2.04 -15.63
CA ALA A 431 -19.30 -2.83 -16.46
C ALA A 431 -19.27 -2.41 -17.94
N ILE A 432 -19.20 -1.11 -18.23
CA ILE A 432 -19.10 -0.58 -19.61
C ILE A 432 -17.79 -1.03 -20.27
N ILE A 433 -16.65 -0.90 -19.59
CA ILE A 433 -15.34 -1.31 -20.13
C ILE A 433 -15.35 -2.80 -20.44
N LEU A 434 -15.89 -3.61 -19.55
CA LEU A 434 -15.95 -5.06 -19.74
C LEU A 434 -16.94 -5.45 -20.84
N GLN A 435 -18.07 -4.76 -20.96
CA GLN A 435 -19.02 -4.96 -22.06
C GLN A 435 -18.34 -4.74 -23.42
N GLN A 436 -17.59 -3.64 -23.56
CA GLN A 436 -16.84 -3.34 -24.79
C GLN A 436 -15.82 -4.43 -25.14
N LYS A 437 -15.24 -5.09 -24.13
CA LYS A 437 -14.29 -6.19 -24.32
C LYS A 437 -15.00 -7.46 -24.77
N ILE A 438 -16.10 -7.81 -24.12
CA ILE A 438 -16.95 -8.94 -24.52
C ILE A 438 -17.46 -8.75 -25.97
N GLU A 439 -17.89 -7.54 -26.35
CA GLU A 439 -18.34 -7.21 -27.71
C GLU A 439 -17.24 -7.36 -28.78
N ARG A 440 -15.96 -7.29 -28.36
CA ARG A 440 -14.80 -7.52 -29.23
C ARG A 440 -14.36 -8.99 -29.29
N GLY A 441 -15.12 -9.91 -28.70
CA GLY A 441 -14.73 -11.31 -28.61
C GLY A 441 -13.71 -11.61 -27.51
N GLU A 442 -13.35 -10.63 -26.67
CA GLU A 442 -12.35 -10.83 -25.62
C GLU A 442 -12.94 -11.57 -24.41
N TRP A 443 -12.09 -12.29 -23.67
CA TRP A 443 -12.50 -13.05 -22.49
C TRP A 443 -12.28 -12.24 -21.22
N VAL A 444 -13.20 -12.36 -20.27
CA VAL A 444 -13.15 -11.65 -18.98
C VAL A 444 -13.11 -12.67 -17.84
N VAL A 445 -12.02 -12.68 -17.06
CA VAL A 445 -11.84 -13.56 -15.91
C VAL A 445 -12.14 -12.79 -14.62
N ILE A 446 -13.06 -13.32 -13.81
CA ILE A 446 -13.48 -12.74 -12.53
C ILE A 446 -13.37 -13.80 -11.45
N VAL A 447 -12.79 -13.47 -10.30
CA VAL A 447 -12.65 -14.42 -9.20
C VAL A 447 -13.88 -14.37 -8.28
N GLY A 448 -14.52 -15.51 -8.06
CA GLY A 448 -15.84 -15.62 -7.41
C GLY A 448 -15.83 -15.95 -5.92
N ASP A 449 -14.67 -16.25 -5.32
CA ASP A 449 -14.59 -16.80 -3.96
C ASP A 449 -14.13 -15.80 -2.88
N ARG A 450 -13.64 -14.58 -3.19
CA ARG A 450 -13.21 -13.62 -2.14
C ARG A 450 -14.05 -12.35 -2.07
N THR A 451 -14.41 -11.95 -0.86
CA THR A 451 -15.02 -10.64 -0.56
C THR A 451 -13.94 -9.55 -0.54
N SER A 452 -14.27 -8.36 -1.03
CA SER A 452 -13.38 -7.19 -0.94
C SER A 452 -13.51 -6.54 0.43
N ILE A 453 -12.38 -6.21 1.05
CA ILE A 453 -12.29 -5.49 2.34
C ILE A 453 -13.06 -4.15 2.29
N ALA A 454 -13.21 -3.55 1.10
CA ALA A 454 -13.88 -2.27 0.92
C ALA A 454 -15.43 -2.35 0.88
N ASN A 455 -16.02 -3.53 0.65
CA ASN A 455 -17.48 -3.67 0.44
C ASN A 455 -18.02 -5.02 0.97
N GLU A 456 -17.87 -5.27 2.28
CA GLU A 456 -18.38 -6.49 2.95
C GLU A 456 -19.92 -6.59 3.05
N THR A 457 -20.66 -5.59 2.57
CA THR A 457 -22.13 -5.52 2.74
C THR A 457 -22.94 -6.28 1.69
N ARG A 458 -22.32 -6.78 0.60
CA ARG A 458 -23.01 -7.49 -0.50
C ARG A 458 -22.50 -8.92 -0.67
N VAL A 459 -22.96 -9.78 0.23
CA VAL A 459 -22.64 -11.22 0.22
C VAL A 459 -23.90 -12.07 0.09
N SER A 460 -23.75 -13.25 -0.51
CA SER A 460 -24.73 -14.32 -0.49
C SER A 460 -24.15 -15.47 0.33
N TRP A 461 -24.92 -15.97 1.28
CA TRP A 461 -24.49 -17.05 2.16
C TRP A 461 -24.79 -18.38 1.49
N ALA A 462 -23.77 -19.14 1.12
CA ALA A 462 -23.93 -20.44 0.48
C ALA A 462 -23.30 -21.55 1.31
N ASN A 463 -23.84 -22.76 1.19
CA ASN A 463 -23.24 -23.93 1.81
C ASN A 463 -21.90 -24.24 1.15
N PHE A 464 -20.85 -24.30 1.95
CA PHE A 464 -19.52 -24.66 1.51
C PHE A 464 -18.83 -25.49 2.58
N LEU A 465 -18.50 -26.74 2.25
CA LEU A 465 -17.97 -27.76 3.16
C LEU A 465 -18.86 -27.94 4.38
N GLY A 466 -20.17 -27.98 4.18
CA GLY A 466 -21.16 -28.22 5.24
C GLY A 466 -21.45 -27.05 6.18
N GLN A 467 -20.89 -25.87 5.92
CA GLN A 467 -21.15 -24.65 6.69
C GLN A 467 -21.50 -23.47 5.78
N GLN A 468 -22.37 -22.58 6.25
CA GLN A 468 -22.71 -21.35 5.54
C GLN A 468 -21.51 -20.40 5.48
N ALA A 469 -21.09 -20.04 4.27
CA ALA A 469 -19.99 -19.12 4.01
C ALA A 469 -20.45 -17.89 3.19
N PRO A 470 -19.94 -16.68 3.48
CA PRO A 470 -20.26 -15.46 2.75
C PRO A 470 -19.47 -15.38 1.42
N PHE A 471 -20.14 -15.62 0.30
CA PHE A 471 -19.58 -15.41 -1.04
C PHE A 471 -19.90 -14.00 -1.58
N PRO A 472 -18.99 -13.37 -2.34
CA PRO A 472 -19.22 -12.05 -2.92
C PRO A 472 -20.31 -12.07 -4.00
N GLN A 473 -21.25 -11.13 -3.95
CA GLN A 473 -22.27 -11.01 -5.01
C GLN A 473 -21.74 -10.36 -6.30
N GLY A 474 -20.70 -9.53 -6.19
CA GLY A 474 -20.17 -8.69 -7.26
C GLY A 474 -19.85 -9.44 -8.56
N PRO A 475 -19.04 -10.52 -8.52
CA PRO A 475 -18.69 -11.29 -9.71
C PRO A 475 -19.89 -11.80 -10.51
N PHE A 476 -20.90 -12.34 -9.81
CA PHE A 476 -22.09 -12.92 -10.42
C PHE A 476 -23.04 -11.85 -10.98
N ILE A 477 -23.17 -10.71 -10.28
CA ILE A 477 -23.92 -9.57 -10.79
C ILE A 477 -23.26 -9.01 -12.06
N LEU A 478 -21.94 -8.90 -12.07
CA LEU A 478 -21.21 -8.41 -13.24
C LEU A 478 -21.35 -9.36 -14.42
N ALA A 479 -21.18 -10.67 -14.21
CA ALA A 479 -21.42 -11.69 -15.23
C ALA A 479 -22.86 -11.62 -15.80
N ALA A 480 -23.87 -11.38 -14.95
CA ALA A 480 -25.24 -11.19 -15.38
C ALA A 480 -25.46 -9.93 -16.23
N ILE A 481 -24.75 -8.84 -15.93
CA ILE A 481 -24.82 -7.58 -16.69
C ILE A 481 -24.21 -7.73 -18.08
N LEU A 482 -23.14 -8.52 -18.21
CA LEU A 482 -22.41 -8.73 -19.46
C LEU A 482 -23.19 -9.56 -20.49
N LYS A 483 -24.23 -10.29 -20.06
CA LYS A 483 -25.17 -11.07 -20.89
C LYS A 483 -24.47 -11.99 -21.90
N THR A 484 -23.50 -12.74 -21.43
CA THR A 484 -22.69 -13.63 -22.26
C THR A 484 -22.50 -14.99 -21.59
N PRO A 485 -22.09 -16.05 -22.31
CA PRO A 485 -21.77 -17.34 -21.72
C PRO A 485 -20.73 -17.23 -20.61
N VAL A 486 -21.01 -17.97 -19.54
CA VAL A 486 -20.21 -18.03 -18.34
C VAL A 486 -19.65 -19.44 -18.20
N TYR A 487 -18.35 -19.53 -17.96
CA TYR A 487 -17.62 -20.78 -17.73
C TYR A 487 -16.94 -20.74 -16.36
N LEU A 488 -16.71 -21.92 -15.77
CA LEU A 488 -15.83 -22.04 -14.61
C LEU A 488 -14.45 -22.54 -15.04
N LEU A 489 -13.43 -22.09 -14.31
CA LEU A 489 -12.05 -22.46 -14.60
C LEU A 489 -11.26 -22.75 -13.33
N PHE A 490 -10.74 -23.98 -13.24
CA PHE A 490 -9.91 -24.46 -12.13
C PHE A 490 -8.64 -25.10 -12.68
N GLY A 491 -7.47 -24.62 -12.24
CA GLY A 491 -6.17 -25.16 -12.66
C GLY A 491 -5.48 -25.87 -11.50
N LEU A 492 -5.71 -27.17 -11.34
CA LEU A 492 -5.19 -27.95 -10.23
C LEU A 492 -3.82 -28.53 -10.59
N ARG A 493 -2.85 -28.43 -9.68
CA ARG A 493 -1.56 -29.10 -9.84
C ARG A 493 -1.72 -30.59 -9.52
N ASP A 494 -1.16 -31.44 -10.37
CA ASP A 494 -0.98 -32.85 -10.03
C ASP A 494 0.24 -33.00 -9.12
N ASP A 495 -0.01 -33.12 -7.82
CA ASP A 495 1.03 -33.31 -6.80
C ASP A 495 1.62 -34.73 -6.80
N SER A 496 1.10 -35.67 -7.60
CA SER A 496 1.63 -37.03 -7.73
C SER A 496 2.86 -37.11 -8.65
N GLN A 497 3.03 -36.12 -9.54
CA GLN A 497 4.10 -36.12 -10.51
C GLN A 497 5.36 -35.40 -10.00
N THR A 498 6.53 -35.89 -10.42
CA THR A 498 7.82 -35.25 -10.07
C THR A 498 8.09 -33.99 -10.89
N THR A 499 7.55 -33.96 -12.11
CA THR A 499 7.47 -32.79 -12.97
C THR A 499 6.12 -32.11 -12.77
N PRO A 500 6.07 -30.77 -12.76
CA PRO A 500 4.81 -30.06 -12.61
C PRO A 500 3.90 -30.37 -13.78
N HIS A 501 2.73 -30.88 -13.46
CA HIS A 501 1.65 -31.11 -14.41
C HIS A 501 0.39 -30.49 -13.83
N PHE A 502 -0.48 -29.97 -14.70
CA PHE A 502 -1.69 -29.30 -14.24
C PHE A 502 -2.92 -29.77 -15.01
N ASP A 503 -3.98 -30.08 -14.26
CA ASP A 503 -5.30 -30.37 -14.76
C ASP A 503 -6.13 -29.09 -14.79
N VAL A 504 -6.44 -28.64 -16.00
CA VAL A 504 -7.21 -27.42 -16.26
C VAL A 504 -8.64 -27.83 -16.59
N TYR A 505 -9.56 -27.57 -15.68
CA TYR A 505 -10.97 -27.85 -15.84
C TYR A 505 -11.68 -26.62 -16.37
N PHE A 506 -12.21 -26.72 -17.58
CA PHE A 506 -12.99 -25.67 -18.24
C PHE A 506 -14.42 -26.19 -18.46
N GLU A 507 -15.36 -25.72 -17.64
CA GLU A 507 -16.74 -26.22 -17.63
C GLU A 507 -17.76 -25.13 -17.93
N SER A 508 -18.81 -25.45 -18.68
CA SER A 508 -19.93 -24.53 -18.89
C SER A 508 -20.68 -24.31 -17.59
N PHE A 509 -20.93 -23.05 -17.24
CA PHE A 509 -21.65 -22.66 -16.03
C PHE A 509 -23.06 -22.18 -16.33
N SER A 510 -23.20 -21.30 -17.33
CA SER A 510 -24.47 -20.73 -17.74
C SER A 510 -24.33 -20.07 -19.11
N GLU A 511 -25.28 -20.28 -20.03
CA GLU A 511 -25.35 -19.53 -21.29
C GLU A 511 -25.55 -18.04 -21.05
N GLN A 512 -26.31 -17.70 -19.99
CA GLN A 512 -26.50 -16.33 -19.54
C GLN A 512 -27.05 -16.34 -18.11
N ILE A 513 -26.40 -15.60 -17.20
CA ILE A 513 -26.93 -15.39 -15.86
C ILE A 513 -28.06 -14.36 -15.92
N ILE A 514 -29.28 -14.79 -15.61
CA ILE A 514 -30.47 -13.93 -15.60
C ILE A 514 -30.85 -13.60 -14.15
N LEU A 515 -30.90 -12.31 -13.84
CA LEU A 515 -31.29 -11.80 -12.51
C LEU A 515 -32.55 -10.93 -12.64
N PRO A 516 -33.77 -11.51 -12.62
CA PRO A 516 -35.02 -10.76 -12.79
C PRO A 516 -35.21 -9.74 -11.68
N ARG A 517 -35.75 -8.54 -11.99
CA ARG A 517 -35.88 -7.45 -11.00
C ARG A 517 -36.64 -7.84 -9.73
N THR A 518 -37.69 -8.63 -9.85
CA THR A 518 -38.57 -9.04 -8.74
C THR A 518 -37.98 -10.14 -7.88
N THR A 519 -37.20 -11.06 -8.46
CA THR A 519 -36.62 -12.22 -7.78
C THR A 519 -35.08 -12.17 -7.73
N ARG A 520 -34.50 -10.98 -7.91
CA ARG A 520 -33.04 -10.77 -8.08
C ARG A 520 -32.22 -11.46 -7.00
N ASN A 521 -32.58 -11.28 -5.74
CA ASN A 521 -31.83 -11.83 -4.61
C ASN A 521 -31.90 -13.36 -4.56
N ALA A 522 -33.07 -13.95 -4.86
CA ALA A 522 -33.24 -15.40 -4.89
C ALA A 522 -32.48 -16.02 -6.07
N ALA A 523 -32.58 -15.43 -7.27
CA ALA A 523 -31.83 -15.89 -8.44
C ALA A 523 -30.31 -15.78 -8.22
N LEU A 524 -29.85 -14.68 -7.63
CA LEU A 524 -28.45 -14.50 -7.28
C LEU A 524 -27.97 -15.54 -6.26
N GLN A 525 -28.79 -15.82 -5.24
CA GLN A 525 -28.50 -16.87 -4.26
C GLN A 525 -28.32 -18.23 -4.94
N THR A 526 -29.22 -18.62 -5.84
CA THR A 526 -29.11 -19.89 -6.59
C THR A 526 -27.83 -19.98 -7.41
N VAL A 527 -27.44 -18.89 -8.08
CA VAL A 527 -26.21 -18.84 -8.88
C VAL A 527 -24.97 -18.98 -7.99
N VAL A 528 -24.95 -18.29 -6.85
CA VAL A 528 -23.85 -18.37 -5.88
C VAL A 528 -23.74 -19.76 -5.26
N GLU A 529 -24.88 -20.38 -4.91
CA GLU A 529 -24.93 -21.76 -4.39
C GLU A 529 -24.37 -22.77 -5.39
N HIS A 530 -24.73 -22.61 -6.67
CA HIS A 530 -24.23 -23.48 -7.74
C HIS A 530 -22.71 -23.33 -7.89
N TYR A 531 -22.20 -22.10 -7.88
CA TYR A 531 -20.76 -21.85 -7.90
C TYR A 531 -20.04 -22.44 -6.67
N ALA A 532 -20.59 -22.25 -5.46
CA ALA A 532 -20.03 -22.80 -4.23
C ALA A 532 -19.96 -24.33 -4.28
N THR A 533 -20.99 -24.99 -4.82
CA THR A 533 -21.02 -26.45 -5.02
C THR A 533 -19.92 -26.91 -5.97
N ARG A 534 -19.67 -26.18 -7.06
CA ARG A 534 -18.58 -26.50 -8.00
C ARG A 534 -17.21 -26.26 -7.37
N LEU A 535 -17.04 -25.15 -6.64
CA LEU A 535 -15.81 -24.90 -5.89
C LEU A 535 -15.55 -26.01 -4.86
N GLU A 536 -16.58 -26.47 -4.14
CA GLU A 536 -16.49 -27.55 -3.17
C GLU A 536 -16.00 -28.84 -3.81
N HIS A 537 -16.57 -29.21 -4.96
CA HIS A 537 -16.17 -30.39 -5.73
C HIS A 537 -14.65 -30.41 -6.03
N TYR A 538 -14.10 -29.31 -6.54
CA TYR A 538 -12.67 -29.24 -6.85
C TYR A 538 -11.79 -29.06 -5.60
N THR A 539 -12.32 -28.42 -4.55
CA THR A 539 -11.63 -28.30 -3.27
C THR A 539 -11.41 -29.68 -2.64
N LEU A 540 -12.39 -30.58 -2.74
CA LEU A 540 -12.26 -31.96 -2.29
C LEU A 540 -11.24 -32.76 -3.10
N GLN A 541 -11.10 -32.48 -4.40
CA GLN A 541 -10.10 -33.12 -5.26
C GLN A 541 -8.67 -32.65 -4.95
N ALA A 542 -8.48 -31.36 -4.67
CA ALA A 542 -7.18 -30.78 -4.33
C ALA A 542 -7.21 -29.95 -3.03
N PRO A 543 -7.38 -30.59 -1.86
CA PRO A 543 -7.57 -29.92 -0.57
C PRO A 543 -6.51 -28.89 -0.19
N LEU A 544 -5.26 -29.16 -0.52
CA LEU A 544 -4.13 -28.29 -0.16
C LEU A 544 -3.92 -27.14 -1.16
N GLN A 545 -4.79 -27.01 -2.16
CA GLN A 545 -4.63 -26.02 -3.22
C GLN A 545 -5.64 -24.88 -3.13
N TRP A 546 -6.51 -24.87 -2.11
CA TRP A 546 -7.47 -23.78 -1.91
C TRP A 546 -6.90 -22.69 -1.01
N TYR A 547 -6.35 -21.64 -1.63
CA TYR A 547 -5.48 -20.69 -0.93
C TYR A 547 -6.23 -19.56 -0.23
N ASN A 548 -7.09 -19.86 0.74
CA ASN A 548 -7.71 -18.86 1.60
C ASN A 548 -7.16 -18.96 3.04
N PHE A 549 -6.26 -18.02 3.40
CA PHE A 549 -5.58 -17.96 4.70
C PHE A 549 -6.20 -16.94 5.67
N PHE A 550 -7.53 -16.87 5.66
CA PHE A 550 -8.36 -16.12 6.60
C PHE A 550 -9.59 -16.95 6.95
N ASN A 551 -10.37 -16.55 7.95
CA ASN A 551 -11.60 -17.27 8.29
C ASN A 551 -12.67 -17.06 7.21
N PHE A 552 -12.77 -18.01 6.28
CA PHE A 552 -13.67 -17.92 5.13
C PHE A 552 -15.15 -17.91 5.52
N TRP A 553 -15.53 -18.52 6.65
CA TRP A 553 -16.93 -18.63 7.09
C TRP A 553 -17.40 -17.43 7.92
N GLN A 554 -16.60 -16.38 8.02
CA GLN A 554 -16.92 -15.16 8.75
C GLN A 554 -16.68 -13.92 7.90
N LEU A 555 -17.46 -12.86 8.16
CA LEU A 555 -17.16 -11.53 7.64
C LEU A 555 -16.02 -10.94 8.49
N SER A 556 -15.01 -10.37 7.83
CA SER A 556 -13.79 -9.82 8.46
C SER A 556 -14.05 -8.69 9.48
N GLY A 557 -15.26 -8.13 9.51
CA GLY A 557 -15.71 -7.17 10.53
C GLY A 557 -16.19 -7.72 11.89
N LYS A 558 -16.20 -9.04 12.14
CA LYS A 558 -16.52 -9.58 13.49
C LYS A 558 -15.29 -9.56 14.41
N LYS A 559 -15.51 -9.03 15.61
CA LYS A 559 -14.54 -8.46 16.54
C LYS A 559 -13.70 -9.48 17.35
N ASP A 560 -13.28 -10.58 16.75
CA ASP A 560 -12.57 -11.67 17.45
C ASP A 560 -11.17 -12.01 16.91
N ASP A 561 -10.55 -11.12 16.13
CA ASP A 561 -9.10 -11.21 15.83
C ASP A 561 -8.29 -10.32 16.81
N LYS A 562 -7.99 -10.87 17.99
CA LYS A 562 -6.93 -10.39 18.90
C LYS A 562 -6.01 -11.53 19.32
#